data_AF-A0A800CXA6-F1
#
_entry.id   AF-A0A800CXA6-F1
#
_cell.length_a   1.000
_cell.length_b   1.000
_cell.length_c   1.000
_cell.angle_alpha   90.00
_cell.angle_beta   90.00
_cell.angle_gamma   90.00
#
_symmetry.space_group_name_H-M   'P 1'
#
loop_
_entity.id
_entity.type
_entity.pdbx_description
1 polymer ?
#
loop_
_entity_poly.entity_id
_entity_poly.type
_entity_poly.pdbx_seq_one_letter_code
_entity_poly.pdbx_strand_id
1 'polypeptide(L)'
;LCGTDTSPLLYLKTDWRFVSGLGSEHPYETGFIWHRTLGVPYLPGSSIKGLMRAWVEQWCDMDKETRKVIQRLFGSGAVEGEGVKDEAGTLIIFDALPVRVPKLELDILNPHYQPYYENSNNPPADYYSPVPIFFLTVAPYQSFCFCLAPRPGAITEDTAGDVVHGYELLESALKTIGAGGKTAVGYGVFTDDPQELAKVEQRQVKSHEKELPKEVSWRRELARLQPKNLITRLSKNWAKTKKRYGNNLDKYLEIIREIHGEKIKTWQNSTNKNEEKAYKKIFPKDAPANRGGAE
;
A
#
# COMPACT_ATOMS: atom_id res chain seq x y z
N LEU A 1 -13.62 12.98 -1.45
CA LEU A 1 -12.39 12.16 -1.33
C LEU A 1 -12.00 12.22 0.14
N CYS A 2 -12.47 11.24 0.91
CA CYS A 2 -12.55 11.32 2.36
C CYS A 2 -11.14 11.25 2.98
N GLY A 3 -10.82 12.23 3.83
CA GLY A 3 -9.68 12.17 4.72
C GLY A 3 -10.04 11.36 5.95
N THR A 4 -9.54 10.13 6.02
CA THR A 4 -9.40 9.35 7.25
C THR A 4 -8.09 8.59 7.17
N ASP A 5 -7.29 8.70 8.24
CA ASP A 5 -5.88 8.29 8.43
C ASP A 5 -5.59 6.77 8.32
N THR A 6 -6.45 5.97 7.72
CA THR A 6 -6.17 4.56 7.42
C THR A 6 -5.66 4.45 5.99
N SER A 7 -4.40 4.01 5.84
CA SER A 7 -3.82 3.70 4.53
C SER A 7 -4.82 2.82 3.76
N PRO A 8 -5.32 3.25 2.59
CA PRO A 8 -6.40 2.56 1.88
C PRO A 8 -5.89 1.30 1.17
N LEU A 9 -4.84 0.67 1.68
CA LEU A 9 -4.10 -0.40 1.06
C LEU A 9 -3.70 -1.41 2.14
N LEU A 10 -3.95 -2.68 1.86
CA LEU A 10 -3.53 -3.81 2.67
C LEU A 10 -2.27 -4.43 2.04
N TYR A 11 -1.25 -4.67 2.85
CA TYR A 11 0.00 -5.28 2.41
C TYR A 11 0.19 -6.62 3.12
N LEU A 12 0.14 -7.69 2.33
CA LEU A 12 0.39 -9.04 2.82
C LEU A 12 1.44 -9.70 1.93
N LYS A 13 2.17 -10.68 2.46
CA LYS A 13 3.11 -11.48 1.70
C LYS A 13 2.63 -12.91 1.59
N THR A 14 3.05 -13.60 0.53
CA THR A 14 2.83 -15.03 0.42
C THR A 14 3.53 -15.75 1.57
N ASP A 15 2.83 -16.65 2.27
CA ASP A 15 3.45 -17.46 3.33
C ASP A 15 4.25 -18.62 2.72
N TRP A 16 3.66 -19.23 1.69
CA TRP A 16 4.29 -20.26 0.86
C TRP A 16 4.14 -19.92 -0.62
N ARG A 17 4.24 -20.91 -1.51
CA ARG A 17 4.15 -20.71 -2.96
C ARG A 17 2.76 -20.23 -3.36
N PHE A 18 2.71 -19.32 -4.32
CA PHE A 18 1.46 -18.76 -4.85
C PHE A 18 1.38 -18.94 -6.36
N VAL A 19 0.18 -19.23 -6.86
CA VAL A 19 -0.09 -19.50 -8.28
C VAL A 19 -1.41 -18.85 -8.66
N SER A 20 -1.40 -17.93 -9.62
CA SER A 20 -2.64 -17.26 -10.06
C SER A 20 -3.13 -17.86 -11.37
N GLY A 21 -4.27 -18.57 -11.38
CA GLY A 21 -4.92 -19.01 -12.62
C GLY A 21 -4.38 -20.28 -13.28
N LEU A 22 -4.08 -21.29 -12.46
CA LEU A 22 -4.06 -22.68 -12.92
C LEU A 22 -5.38 -23.00 -13.66
N GLY A 23 -5.28 -23.39 -14.94
CA GLY A 23 -6.43 -23.72 -15.79
C GLY A 23 -6.62 -22.83 -17.02
N SER A 24 -5.78 -21.80 -17.21
CA SER A 24 -5.79 -21.00 -18.44
C SER A 24 -5.05 -21.73 -19.56
N GLU A 25 -5.69 -21.94 -20.72
CA GLU A 25 -5.08 -22.57 -21.90
C GLU A 25 -4.02 -21.65 -22.51
N HIS A 26 -2.77 -21.75 -22.03
CA HIS A 26 -1.63 -21.17 -22.74
C HIS A 26 -0.51 -22.22 -22.87
N PRO A 27 -0.02 -22.52 -24.08
CA PRO A 27 0.88 -23.65 -24.35
C PRO A 27 2.27 -23.57 -23.68
N TYR A 28 2.59 -22.45 -23.04
CA TYR A 28 3.89 -22.22 -22.40
C TYR A 28 3.81 -22.02 -20.88
N GLU A 29 2.62 -21.80 -20.31
CA GLU A 29 2.51 -21.28 -18.94
C GLU A 29 1.33 -21.92 -18.21
N THR A 30 1.55 -23.13 -17.72
CA THR A 30 0.74 -23.69 -16.65
C THR A 30 0.91 -22.78 -15.42
N GLY A 31 -0.05 -21.89 -15.14
CA GLY A 31 -0.27 -21.40 -13.78
C GLY A 31 -0.22 -19.89 -13.50
N PHE A 32 0.00 -18.98 -14.46
CA PHE A 32 -0.05 -17.54 -14.17
C PHE A 32 -1.01 -16.71 -15.01
N ILE A 33 -1.77 -15.84 -14.33
CA ILE A 33 -2.41 -14.68 -14.92
C ILE A 33 -1.41 -13.53 -14.85
N TRP A 34 -0.91 -13.12 -16.01
CA TRP A 34 0.05 -12.05 -16.15
C TRP A 34 -0.62 -10.72 -16.39
N HIS A 35 -0.17 -9.70 -15.66
CA HIS A 35 -0.59 -8.35 -15.92
C HIS A 35 0.07 -7.87 -17.21
N ARG A 36 -0.71 -7.72 -18.28
CA ARG A 36 -0.24 -7.53 -19.67
C ARG A 36 0.77 -6.39 -19.84
N THR A 37 0.60 -5.30 -19.08
CA THR A 37 1.47 -4.12 -19.16
C THR A 37 2.66 -4.18 -18.21
N LEU A 38 2.52 -4.87 -17.07
CA LEU A 38 3.51 -4.83 -16.00
C LEU A 38 4.45 -6.05 -16.04
N GLY A 39 4.07 -7.11 -16.77
CA GLY A 39 4.88 -8.33 -16.89
C GLY A 39 5.06 -9.04 -15.55
N VAL A 40 4.11 -8.90 -14.62
CA VAL A 40 4.14 -9.55 -13.30
C VAL A 40 2.89 -10.41 -13.11
N PRO A 41 2.99 -11.53 -12.36
CA PRO A 41 1.81 -12.27 -11.96
C PRO A 41 0.97 -11.43 -11.00
N TYR A 42 -0.34 -11.48 -11.15
CA TYR A 42 -1.27 -10.76 -10.28
C TYR A 42 -2.46 -11.63 -9.90
N LEU A 43 -3.21 -11.19 -8.88
CA LEU A 43 -4.47 -11.81 -8.50
C LEU A 43 -5.63 -10.90 -8.92
N PRO A 44 -6.52 -11.34 -9.83
CA PRO A 44 -7.62 -10.50 -10.28
C PRO A 44 -8.58 -10.09 -9.17
N GLY A 45 -9.11 -8.87 -9.24
CA GLY A 45 -10.11 -8.34 -8.30
C GLY A 45 -11.39 -9.16 -8.27
N SER A 46 -11.76 -9.78 -9.39
CA SER A 46 -12.87 -10.74 -9.45
C SER A 46 -12.58 -12.02 -8.64
N SER A 47 -11.35 -12.54 -8.71
CA SER A 47 -10.91 -13.68 -7.90
C SER A 47 -10.89 -13.33 -6.42
N ILE A 48 -10.47 -12.10 -6.07
CA ILE A 48 -10.48 -11.60 -4.69
C ILE A 48 -11.92 -11.46 -4.17
N LYS A 49 -12.83 -10.90 -4.97
CA LYS A 49 -14.24 -10.81 -4.63
C LYS A 49 -14.86 -12.20 -4.41
N GLY A 50 -14.57 -13.15 -5.30
CA GLY A 50 -15.03 -14.54 -5.18
C GLY A 50 -14.48 -15.22 -3.92
N LEU A 51 -13.21 -15.00 -3.62
CA LEU A 51 -12.55 -15.46 -2.40
C LEU A 51 -13.25 -14.95 -1.15
N MET A 52 -13.47 -13.63 -1.05
CA MET A 52 -14.12 -13.02 0.11
C MET A 52 -15.55 -13.54 0.28
N ARG A 53 -16.31 -13.68 -0.80
CA ARG A 53 -17.66 -14.24 -0.76
C ARG A 53 -17.65 -15.69 -0.29
N ALA A 54 -16.79 -16.53 -0.87
CA ALA A 54 -16.67 -17.93 -0.49
C ALA A 54 -16.24 -18.09 0.97
N TRP A 55 -15.32 -17.24 1.45
CA TRP A 55 -14.90 -17.19 2.85
C TRP A 55 -16.09 -17.08 3.80
N VAL A 56 -16.95 -16.09 3.57
CA VAL A 56 -18.11 -15.87 4.44
C VAL A 56 -19.18 -16.93 4.24
N GLU A 57 -19.42 -17.38 3.01
CA GLU A 57 -20.45 -18.38 2.71
C GLU A 57 -20.15 -19.78 3.24
N GLN A 58 -18.88 -20.17 3.34
CA GLN A 58 -18.47 -21.53 3.70
C GLN A 58 -17.87 -21.67 5.10
N TRP A 59 -17.27 -20.60 5.64
CA TRP A 59 -16.56 -20.67 6.92
C TRP A 59 -17.11 -19.73 8.00
N CYS A 60 -18.06 -18.85 7.69
CA CYS A 60 -18.73 -18.01 8.69
C CYS A 60 -20.18 -18.46 8.90
N ASP A 61 -20.71 -18.19 10.10
CA ASP A 61 -22.12 -18.43 10.38
C ASP A 61 -23.00 -17.48 9.56
N MET A 62 -23.77 -18.05 8.64
CA MET A 62 -24.61 -17.31 7.70
C MET A 62 -25.97 -16.98 8.33
N ASP A 63 -25.97 -16.00 9.24
CA ASP A 63 -27.21 -15.43 9.75
C ASP A 63 -27.82 -14.40 8.77
N LYS A 64 -29.02 -13.90 9.10
CA LYS A 64 -29.72 -12.92 8.25
C LYS A 64 -28.97 -11.59 8.12
N GLU A 65 -28.21 -11.18 9.13
CA GLU A 65 -27.49 -9.91 9.14
C GLU A 65 -26.21 -10.02 8.32
N THR A 66 -25.42 -11.08 8.50
CA THR A 66 -24.26 -11.41 7.67
C THR A 66 -24.65 -11.47 6.20
N ARG A 67 -25.76 -12.12 5.86
CA ARG A 67 -26.25 -12.15 4.48
C ARG A 67 -26.53 -10.75 3.91
N LYS A 68 -27.19 -9.87 4.67
CA LYS A 68 -27.42 -8.49 4.24
C LYS A 68 -26.12 -7.73 4.04
N VAL A 69 -25.13 -7.93 4.90
CA VAL A 69 -23.82 -7.29 4.76
C VAL A 69 -23.10 -7.78 3.51
N ILE A 70 -23.05 -9.09 3.24
CA ILE A 70 -22.45 -9.63 2.00
C ILE A 70 -23.13 -9.05 0.76
N GLN A 71 -24.47 -9.02 0.75
CA GLN A 71 -25.25 -8.45 -0.35
C GLN A 71 -24.95 -6.95 -0.52
N ARG A 72 -24.83 -6.20 0.59
CA ARG A 72 -24.43 -4.79 0.55
C ARG A 72 -23.02 -4.62 -0.03
N LEU A 73 -22.03 -5.36 0.47
CA LEU A 73 -20.63 -5.19 0.08
C LEU A 73 -20.37 -5.63 -1.37
N PHE A 74 -20.92 -6.79 -1.77
CA PHE A 74 -20.60 -7.43 -3.05
C PHE A 74 -21.72 -7.36 -4.09
N GLY A 75 -22.93 -6.99 -3.70
CA GLY A 75 -24.13 -7.02 -4.52
C GLY A 75 -24.90 -8.33 -4.41
N SER A 76 -26.12 -8.31 -4.93
CA SER A 76 -27.01 -9.46 -5.10
C SER A 76 -27.37 -9.61 -6.57
N GLY A 77 -27.37 -10.84 -7.08
CA GLY A 77 -28.02 -11.16 -8.35
C GLY A 77 -29.48 -11.52 -8.10
N ALA A 78 -30.38 -11.09 -8.97
CA ALA A 78 -31.77 -11.55 -8.91
C ALA A 78 -31.82 -13.08 -9.12
N VAL A 79 -32.37 -13.79 -8.14
CA VAL A 79 -32.71 -15.22 -8.28
C VAL A 79 -34.21 -15.29 -8.54
N GLU A 80 -34.61 -15.85 -9.68
CA GLU A 80 -36.03 -16.02 -10.02
C GLU A 80 -36.74 -16.79 -8.91
N GLY A 81 -37.82 -16.20 -8.38
CA GLY A 81 -38.64 -16.81 -7.32
C GLY A 81 -38.28 -16.41 -5.88
N GLU A 82 -37.14 -15.75 -5.62
CA GLU A 82 -36.74 -15.36 -4.26
C GLU A 82 -36.99 -13.88 -3.91
N GLY A 83 -37.50 -13.08 -4.86
CA GLY A 83 -37.82 -11.66 -4.64
C GLY A 83 -36.59 -10.78 -4.36
N VAL A 84 -35.38 -11.30 -4.60
CA VAL A 84 -34.11 -10.59 -4.42
C VAL A 84 -33.92 -9.64 -5.61
N LYS A 85 -33.72 -8.35 -5.33
CA LYS A 85 -33.43 -7.35 -6.36
C LYS A 85 -31.98 -7.48 -6.83
N ASP A 86 -31.78 -7.24 -8.12
CA ASP A 86 -30.45 -7.11 -8.70
C ASP A 86 -29.84 -5.78 -8.23
N GLU A 87 -28.82 -5.85 -7.40
CA GLU A 87 -28.19 -4.70 -6.77
C GLU A 87 -26.68 -4.85 -6.81
N ALA A 88 -26.00 -3.80 -7.27
CA ALA A 88 -24.55 -3.77 -7.28
C ALA A 88 -24.00 -3.42 -5.89
N GLY A 89 -22.88 -4.05 -5.51
CA GLY A 89 -22.27 -3.88 -4.18
C GLY A 89 -21.68 -2.49 -3.92
N THR A 90 -21.37 -2.18 -2.67
CA THR A 90 -20.78 -0.90 -2.24
C THR A 90 -19.27 -0.84 -2.42
N LEU A 91 -18.58 -1.97 -2.61
CA LEU A 91 -17.13 -2.04 -2.76
C LEU A 91 -16.65 -2.24 -4.20
N ILE A 92 -15.59 -1.53 -4.56
CA ILE A 92 -14.70 -1.82 -5.69
C ILE A 92 -13.54 -2.65 -5.14
N ILE A 93 -13.36 -3.84 -5.71
CA ILE A 93 -12.25 -4.74 -5.40
C ILE A 93 -11.26 -4.65 -6.56
N PHE A 94 -10.07 -4.12 -6.31
CA PHE A 94 -9.03 -4.00 -7.33
C PHE A 94 -8.22 -5.28 -7.46
N ASP A 95 -7.53 -5.41 -8.59
CA ASP A 95 -6.50 -6.41 -8.79
C ASP A 95 -5.40 -6.25 -7.73
N ALA A 96 -4.97 -7.36 -7.11
CA ALA A 96 -3.82 -7.34 -6.22
C ALA A 96 -2.53 -7.54 -7.01
N LEU A 97 -1.62 -6.59 -6.84
CA LEU A 97 -0.36 -6.51 -7.56
C LEU A 97 0.81 -6.76 -6.61
N PRO A 98 1.89 -7.42 -7.06
CA PRO A 98 3.08 -7.55 -6.25
C PRO A 98 3.74 -6.17 -6.08
N VAL A 99 4.23 -5.87 -4.87
CA VAL A 99 4.82 -4.55 -4.53
C VAL A 99 6.13 -4.30 -5.31
N ARG A 100 6.76 -5.37 -5.76
CA ARG A 100 7.98 -5.42 -6.57
C ARG A 100 7.89 -6.61 -7.52
N VAL A 101 8.75 -6.68 -8.51
CA VAL A 101 8.87 -7.88 -9.35
C VAL A 101 9.11 -9.10 -8.44
N PRO A 102 8.19 -10.08 -8.40
CA PRO A 102 8.31 -11.20 -7.48
C PRO A 102 9.34 -12.21 -7.98
N LYS A 103 9.99 -12.93 -7.05
CA LYS A 103 10.79 -14.10 -7.41
C LYS A 103 9.86 -15.24 -7.84
N LEU A 104 10.20 -15.88 -8.95
CA LEU A 104 9.49 -17.06 -9.46
C LEU A 104 10.32 -18.32 -9.21
N GLU A 105 9.65 -19.43 -8.94
CA GLU A 105 10.23 -20.74 -8.70
C GLU A 105 9.49 -21.80 -9.52
N LEU A 106 10.23 -22.79 -10.02
CA LEU A 106 9.64 -23.96 -10.65
C LEU A 106 9.18 -24.93 -9.56
N ASP A 107 7.98 -25.47 -9.71
CA ASP A 107 7.48 -26.56 -8.88
C ASP A 107 6.96 -27.70 -9.78
N ILE A 108 6.68 -28.85 -9.18
CA ILE A 108 6.37 -30.10 -9.88
C ILE A 108 5.06 -30.70 -9.39
N LEU A 109 4.25 -31.20 -10.33
CA LEU A 109 3.10 -32.05 -10.07
C LEU A 109 3.34 -33.43 -10.65
N ASN A 110 3.04 -34.46 -9.88
CA ASN A 110 3.13 -35.84 -10.34
C ASN A 110 1.73 -36.47 -10.30
N PRO A 111 0.79 -36.12 -11.21
CA PRO A 111 -0.45 -36.85 -11.36
C PRO A 111 -0.17 -38.32 -11.70
N HIS A 112 -0.86 -39.22 -11.00
CA HIS A 112 -0.83 -40.65 -11.27
C HIS A 112 -2.03 -41.11 -12.10
N TYR A 113 -3.20 -40.48 -11.97
CA TYR A 113 -4.43 -40.94 -12.63
C TYR A 113 -4.72 -40.28 -13.99
N GLN A 114 -3.71 -39.72 -14.66
CA GLN A 114 -3.91 -39.04 -15.95
C GLN A 114 -4.65 -39.94 -16.99
N PRO A 115 -4.32 -41.23 -17.15
CA PRO A 115 -5.06 -42.11 -18.08
C PRO A 115 -6.55 -42.31 -17.73
N TYR A 116 -6.91 -42.22 -16.45
CA TYR A 116 -8.30 -42.29 -15.99
C TYR A 116 -9.08 -41.02 -16.37
N TYR A 117 -8.47 -39.85 -16.17
CA TYR A 117 -9.10 -38.57 -16.51
C TYR A 117 -9.20 -38.31 -18.01
N GLU A 118 -8.27 -38.84 -18.81
CA GLU A 118 -8.31 -38.73 -20.28
C GLU A 118 -9.34 -39.68 -20.91
N ASN A 119 -9.59 -40.83 -20.30
CA ASN A 119 -10.55 -41.82 -20.80
C ASN A 119 -11.20 -42.58 -19.64
N SER A 120 -12.49 -42.36 -19.44
CA SER A 120 -13.29 -42.97 -18.37
C SER A 120 -13.42 -44.50 -18.47
N ASN A 121 -13.02 -45.12 -19.58
CA ASN A 121 -12.94 -46.57 -19.71
C ASN A 121 -11.73 -47.18 -19.00
N ASN A 122 -10.70 -46.39 -18.72
CA ASN A 122 -9.58 -46.84 -17.90
C ASN A 122 -10.04 -46.85 -16.43
N PRO A 123 -9.77 -47.90 -15.64
CA PRO A 123 -10.10 -47.87 -14.22
C PRO A 123 -9.15 -46.90 -13.49
N PRO A 124 -9.61 -46.22 -12.43
CA PRO A 124 -8.72 -45.51 -11.52
C PRO A 124 -7.87 -46.56 -10.81
N ALA A 125 -6.56 -46.52 -11.00
CA ALA A 125 -5.67 -47.54 -10.48
C ALA A 125 -4.30 -46.99 -10.08
N ASP A 126 -3.74 -47.53 -9.00
CA ASP A 126 -2.50 -47.03 -8.40
C ASP A 126 -1.22 -47.46 -9.14
N TYR A 127 -1.36 -48.29 -10.19
CA TYR A 127 -0.23 -48.80 -10.98
C TYR A 127 0.22 -47.87 -12.11
N TYR A 128 -0.48 -46.75 -12.33
CA TYR A 128 -0.07 -45.77 -13.33
C TYR A 128 1.20 -45.03 -12.89
N SER A 129 2.13 -44.87 -13.83
CA SER A 129 3.37 -44.12 -13.58
C SER A 129 3.07 -42.63 -13.38
N PRO A 130 3.71 -41.94 -12.43
CA PRO A 130 3.58 -40.50 -12.29
C PRO A 130 4.10 -39.81 -13.55
N VAL A 131 3.39 -38.78 -14.01
CA VAL A 131 3.85 -37.92 -15.11
C VAL A 131 4.28 -36.57 -14.53
N PRO A 132 5.59 -36.28 -14.41
CA PRO A 132 6.08 -34.98 -13.95
C PRO A 132 5.62 -33.82 -14.83
N ILE A 133 4.89 -32.89 -14.24
CA ILE A 133 4.48 -31.62 -14.87
C ILE A 133 5.11 -30.48 -14.08
N PHE A 134 6.08 -29.82 -14.70
CA PHE A 134 6.67 -28.61 -14.14
C PHE A 134 5.77 -27.40 -14.40
N PHE A 135 5.64 -26.54 -13.40
CA PHE A 135 4.86 -25.31 -13.49
C PHE A 135 5.49 -24.19 -12.68
N LEU A 136 5.18 -22.95 -13.02
CA LEU A 136 5.77 -21.78 -12.39
C LEU A 136 4.97 -21.36 -11.17
N THR A 137 5.67 -20.90 -10.13
CA THR A 137 5.09 -20.42 -8.87
C THR A 137 5.75 -19.12 -8.45
N VAL A 138 5.04 -18.28 -7.70
CA VAL A 138 5.60 -17.15 -6.98
C VAL A 138 6.19 -17.73 -5.72
N ALA A 139 7.44 -17.38 -5.44
CA ALA A 139 8.17 -17.88 -4.28
C ALA A 139 7.44 -17.51 -2.96
N PRO A 140 7.81 -18.16 -1.85
CA PRO A 140 7.42 -17.69 -0.52
C PRO A 140 7.90 -16.26 -0.25
N TYR A 141 7.21 -15.58 0.66
CA TYR A 141 7.55 -14.27 1.22
C TYR A 141 7.63 -13.14 0.20
N GLN A 142 6.77 -13.18 -0.82
CA GLN A 142 6.64 -12.11 -1.81
C GLN A 142 5.45 -11.21 -1.45
N SER A 143 5.71 -9.91 -1.32
CA SER A 143 4.73 -8.91 -0.88
C SER A 143 3.76 -8.52 -2.01
N PHE A 144 2.47 -8.51 -1.70
CA PHE A 144 1.36 -8.05 -2.55
C PHE A 144 0.64 -6.87 -1.89
N CYS A 145 0.10 -5.99 -2.74
CA CYS A 145 -0.74 -4.88 -2.36
C CYS A 145 -2.18 -5.18 -2.78
N PHE A 146 -3.09 -5.06 -1.83
CA PHE A 146 -4.51 -5.24 -2.01
C PHE A 146 -5.20 -3.90 -1.77
N CYS A 147 -6.21 -3.59 -2.59
CA CYS A 147 -6.93 -2.33 -2.52
C CYS A 147 -8.43 -2.57 -2.65
N LEU A 148 -9.18 -2.00 -1.72
CA LEU A 148 -10.62 -1.87 -1.71
C LEU A 148 -10.96 -0.38 -1.67
N ALA A 149 -11.95 0.03 -2.46
CA ALA A 149 -12.46 1.40 -2.42
C ALA A 149 -13.98 1.40 -2.42
N PRO A 150 -14.62 2.45 -1.88
CA PRO A 150 -16.06 2.60 -2.02
C PRO A 150 -16.43 2.87 -3.48
N ARG A 151 -17.50 2.26 -3.96
CA ARG A 151 -18.03 2.50 -5.30
C ARG A 151 -18.66 3.89 -5.37
N PRO A 152 -18.25 4.74 -6.33
CA PRO A 152 -18.90 6.04 -6.54
C PRO A 152 -20.41 5.89 -6.75
N GLY A 153 -21.19 6.68 -6.01
CA GLY A 153 -22.66 6.65 -6.07
C GLY A 153 -23.34 5.58 -5.20
N ALA A 154 -22.59 4.66 -4.58
CA ALA A 154 -23.09 3.69 -3.62
C ALA A 154 -22.80 4.10 -2.16
N ILE A 155 -22.62 5.41 -1.92
CA ILE A 155 -22.24 5.97 -0.61
C ILE A 155 -23.41 5.78 0.35
N THR A 156 -23.23 4.93 1.35
CA THR A 156 -24.13 4.73 2.49
C THR A 156 -23.71 5.63 3.66
N GLU A 157 -24.55 5.72 4.70
CA GLU A 157 -24.21 6.41 5.96
C GLU A 157 -22.91 5.88 6.60
N ASP A 158 -22.55 4.60 6.35
CA ASP A 158 -21.36 3.93 6.87
C ASP A 158 -20.43 3.40 5.76
N THR A 159 -20.17 4.23 4.76
CA THR A 159 -19.26 3.88 3.65
C THR A 159 -17.84 3.56 4.15
N ALA A 160 -17.40 4.21 5.22
CA ALA A 160 -16.09 3.96 5.82
C ALA A 160 -16.04 2.58 6.51
N GLY A 161 -17.08 2.24 7.27
CA GLY A 161 -17.21 0.92 7.90
C GLY A 161 -17.29 -0.21 6.88
N ASP A 162 -17.95 0.00 5.74
CA ASP A 162 -17.98 -0.99 4.64
C ASP A 162 -16.57 -1.32 4.12
N VAL A 163 -15.71 -0.31 3.95
CA VAL A 163 -14.33 -0.52 3.50
C VAL A 163 -13.50 -1.24 4.55
N VAL A 164 -13.62 -0.84 5.82
CA VAL A 164 -12.92 -1.48 6.94
C VAL A 164 -13.32 -2.96 7.03
N HIS A 165 -14.62 -3.24 7.04
CA HIS A 165 -15.12 -4.60 7.09
C HIS A 165 -14.70 -5.41 5.86
N GLY A 166 -14.70 -4.79 4.67
CA GLY A 166 -14.13 -5.41 3.47
C GLY A 166 -12.68 -5.86 3.67
N TYR A 167 -11.84 -5.05 4.31
CA TYR A 167 -10.45 -5.41 4.60
C TYR A 167 -10.34 -6.54 5.62
N GLU A 168 -11.15 -6.54 6.67
CA GLU A 168 -11.18 -7.61 7.68
C GLU A 168 -11.55 -8.97 7.06
N LEU A 169 -12.56 -8.98 6.18
CA LEU A 169 -12.98 -10.17 5.44
C LEU A 169 -11.88 -10.64 4.49
N LEU A 170 -11.26 -9.72 3.76
CA LEU A 170 -10.18 -10.02 2.83
C LEU A 170 -8.97 -10.63 3.53
N GLU A 171 -8.54 -10.01 4.63
CA GLU A 171 -7.41 -10.44 5.43
C GLU A 171 -7.65 -11.84 6.01
N SER A 172 -8.85 -12.06 6.56
CA SER A 172 -9.25 -13.36 7.12
C SER A 172 -9.26 -14.45 6.03
N ALA A 173 -9.88 -14.18 4.88
CA ALA A 173 -9.93 -15.12 3.77
C ALA A 173 -8.53 -15.49 3.26
N LEU A 174 -7.66 -14.49 3.05
CA LEU A 174 -6.30 -14.71 2.55
C LEU A 174 -5.41 -15.47 3.54
N LYS A 175 -5.58 -15.25 4.85
CA LYS A 175 -4.83 -15.93 5.90
C LYS A 175 -5.31 -17.36 6.17
N THR A 176 -6.59 -17.65 5.94
CA THR A 176 -7.16 -18.96 6.29
C THR A 176 -7.21 -19.90 5.09
N ILE A 177 -7.78 -19.47 3.98
CA ILE A 177 -8.08 -20.37 2.86
C ILE A 177 -7.16 -20.14 1.66
N GLY A 178 -6.48 -19.00 1.64
CA GLY A 178 -5.58 -18.61 0.56
C GLY A 178 -6.30 -18.26 -0.74
N ALA A 179 -5.53 -17.77 -1.71
CA ALA A 179 -6.02 -17.34 -3.01
C ALA A 179 -5.28 -18.03 -4.16
N GLY A 180 -5.91 -18.03 -5.34
CA GLY A 180 -5.33 -18.60 -6.55
C GLY A 180 -5.58 -20.09 -6.67
N GLY A 181 -4.67 -20.80 -7.32
CA GLY A 181 -4.79 -22.25 -7.54
C GLY A 181 -4.14 -23.07 -6.43
N LYS A 182 -4.59 -24.32 -6.27
CA LYS A 182 -4.03 -25.31 -5.32
C LYS A 182 -4.09 -24.91 -3.85
N THR A 183 -5.06 -24.07 -3.48
CA THR A 183 -5.28 -23.65 -2.07
C THR A 183 -5.51 -24.84 -1.13
N ALA A 184 -6.20 -25.89 -1.59
CA ALA A 184 -6.45 -27.11 -0.81
C ALA A 184 -5.17 -27.84 -0.34
N VAL A 185 -4.04 -27.64 -1.02
CA VAL A 185 -2.74 -28.21 -0.63
C VAL A 185 -1.79 -27.15 -0.05
N GLY A 186 -2.31 -25.97 0.30
CA GLY A 186 -1.58 -24.92 1.04
C GLY A 186 -1.03 -23.76 0.20
N TYR A 187 -1.26 -23.74 -1.12
CA TYR A 187 -0.78 -22.64 -1.96
C TYR A 187 -1.57 -21.35 -1.71
N GLY A 188 -0.90 -20.22 -1.86
CA GLY A 188 -1.54 -18.92 -1.91
C GLY A 188 -2.12 -18.44 -0.58
N VAL A 189 -1.71 -19.02 0.55
CA VAL A 189 -1.94 -18.45 1.87
C VAL A 189 -1.03 -17.23 2.06
N PHE A 190 -1.56 -16.19 2.68
CA PHE A 190 -0.83 -14.95 2.94
C PHE A 190 -0.66 -14.69 4.44
N THR A 191 0.36 -13.91 4.79
CA THR A 191 0.63 -13.42 6.15
C THR A 191 1.03 -11.95 6.13
N ASP A 192 1.06 -11.32 7.31
CA ASP A 192 1.41 -9.90 7.43
C ASP A 192 2.83 -9.61 6.96
N ASP A 193 3.01 -8.46 6.31
CA ASP A 193 4.32 -7.93 5.93
C ASP A 193 4.58 -6.57 6.59
N PRO A 194 4.86 -6.55 7.92
CA PRO A 194 5.11 -5.30 8.64
C PRO A 194 6.35 -4.56 8.12
N GLN A 195 7.30 -5.28 7.52
CA GLN A 195 8.50 -4.67 6.94
C GLN A 195 8.17 -3.89 5.67
N GLU A 196 7.33 -4.42 4.80
CA GLU A 196 6.91 -3.69 3.59
C GLU A 196 5.95 -2.54 3.95
N LEU A 197 5.04 -2.74 4.91
CA LEU A 197 4.18 -1.67 5.42
C LEU A 197 5.00 -0.46 5.91
N ALA A 198 5.99 -0.69 6.77
CA ALA A 198 6.88 0.38 7.26
C ALA A 198 7.66 1.07 6.14
N LYS A 199 8.07 0.34 5.10
CA LYS A 199 8.76 0.93 3.93
C LYS A 199 7.81 1.79 3.11
N VAL A 200 6.58 1.35 2.90
CA VAL A 200 5.55 2.10 2.18
C VAL A 200 5.21 3.38 2.91
N GLU A 201 4.97 3.33 4.22
CA GLU A 201 4.70 4.51 5.05
C GLU A 201 5.84 5.53 4.94
N GLN A 202 7.09 5.07 5.04
CA GLN A 202 8.25 5.96 4.85
C GLN A 202 8.32 6.56 3.44
N ARG A 203 7.95 5.81 2.40
CA ARG A 203 7.91 6.32 1.01
C ARG A 203 6.81 7.36 0.85
N GLN A 204 5.63 7.13 1.41
CA GLN A 204 4.50 8.06 1.38
C GLN A 204 4.83 9.36 2.12
N VAL A 205 5.39 9.27 3.34
CA VAL A 205 5.85 10.45 4.08
C VAL A 205 6.88 11.24 3.27
N LYS A 206 7.87 10.57 2.67
CA LYS A 206 8.87 11.24 1.82
C LYS A 206 8.26 11.85 0.55
N SER A 207 7.25 11.22 -0.05
CA SER A 207 6.56 11.75 -1.23
C SER A 207 5.76 13.00 -0.87
N HIS A 208 4.95 12.90 0.19
CA HIS A 208 4.17 14.01 0.71
C HIS A 208 5.07 15.18 1.13
N GLU A 209 6.22 14.91 1.76
CA GLU A 209 7.21 15.94 2.10
C GLU A 209 7.79 16.65 0.86
N LYS A 210 7.90 15.96 -0.28
CA LYS A 210 8.35 16.57 -1.55
C LYS A 210 7.27 17.40 -2.23
N GLU A 211 6.00 17.04 -2.05
CA GLU A 211 4.84 17.71 -2.64
C GLU A 211 4.40 18.94 -1.85
N LEU A 212 4.79 19.05 -0.57
CA LEU A 212 4.52 20.25 0.24
C LEU A 212 5.09 21.51 -0.43
N PRO A 213 4.36 22.65 -0.37
CA PRO A 213 4.93 23.93 -0.76
C PRO A 213 6.25 24.17 -0.03
N LYS A 214 7.26 24.65 -0.77
CA LYS A 214 8.65 24.76 -0.27
C LYS A 214 8.74 25.46 1.09
N GLU A 215 7.91 26.48 1.31
CA GLU A 215 7.84 27.23 2.57
C GLU A 215 7.36 26.39 3.76
N VAL A 216 6.35 25.55 3.56
CA VAL A 216 5.84 24.65 4.60
C VAL A 216 6.90 23.61 4.96
N SER A 217 7.58 23.07 3.95
CA SER A 217 8.72 22.15 4.13
C SER A 217 9.84 22.81 4.95
N TRP A 218 10.24 24.05 4.64
CA TRP A 218 11.27 24.77 5.39
C TRP A 218 10.84 25.08 6.82
N ARG A 219 9.58 25.48 7.05
CA ARG A 219 9.04 25.72 8.39
C ARG A 219 9.15 24.47 9.27
N ARG A 220 8.74 23.30 8.76
CA ARG A 220 8.89 22.03 9.49
C ARG A 220 10.35 21.64 9.72
N GLU A 221 11.21 21.78 8.71
CA GLU A 221 12.64 21.49 8.82
C GLU A 221 13.29 22.37 9.90
N LEU A 222 12.98 23.67 9.92
CA LEU A 222 13.51 24.63 10.88
C LEU A 222 12.96 24.42 12.28
N ALA A 223 11.68 24.11 12.45
CA ALA A 223 11.08 23.85 13.77
C ALA A 223 11.74 22.68 14.50
N ARG A 224 12.18 21.64 13.76
CA ARG A 224 12.90 20.47 14.33
C ARG A 224 14.41 20.71 14.48
N LEU A 225 14.93 21.82 13.97
CA LEU A 225 16.36 22.05 13.86
C LEU A 225 16.96 22.49 15.21
N GLN A 226 17.93 21.72 15.69
CA GLN A 226 18.66 22.06 16.91
C GLN A 226 19.53 23.32 16.71
N PRO A 227 19.70 24.18 17.74
CA PRO A 227 20.45 25.43 17.62
C PRO A 227 21.88 25.27 17.07
N LYS A 228 22.61 24.21 17.46
CA LYS A 228 23.95 23.91 16.95
C LYS A 228 23.98 23.73 15.41
N ASN A 229 22.95 23.09 14.87
CA ASN A 229 22.83 22.85 13.43
C ASN A 229 22.43 24.15 12.69
N LEU A 230 21.59 24.97 13.32
CA LEU A 230 21.24 26.29 12.80
C LEU A 230 22.46 27.21 12.68
N ILE A 231 23.27 27.31 13.74
CA ILE A 231 24.53 28.06 13.75
C ILE A 231 25.43 27.58 12.61
N THR A 232 25.60 26.27 12.45
CA THR A 232 26.47 25.69 11.43
C THR A 232 26.02 26.04 10.01
N ARG A 233 24.71 26.05 9.75
CA ARG A 233 24.12 26.43 8.44
C ARG A 233 24.30 27.90 8.10
N LEU A 234 24.18 28.77 9.11
CA LEU A 234 24.27 30.23 8.96
C LEU A 234 25.70 30.78 9.06
N SER A 235 26.65 29.97 9.55
CA SER A 235 28.07 30.32 9.64
C SER A 235 28.93 29.52 8.65
N LYS A 236 29.43 28.34 9.05
CA LYS A 236 30.39 27.53 8.28
C LYS A 236 29.86 27.13 6.90
N ASN A 237 28.59 26.76 6.80
CA ASN A 237 27.99 26.25 5.56
C ASN A 237 27.20 27.30 4.78
N TRP A 238 27.43 28.60 5.03
CA TRP A 238 26.65 29.69 4.43
C TRP A 238 26.63 29.65 2.88
N ALA A 239 27.77 29.39 2.23
CA ALA A 239 27.83 29.30 0.77
C ALA A 239 26.95 28.18 0.21
N LYS A 240 26.90 27.03 0.90
CA LYS A 240 26.02 25.91 0.55
C LYS A 240 24.55 26.27 0.77
N THR A 241 24.24 26.94 1.88
CA THR A 241 22.89 27.45 2.19
C THR A 241 22.41 28.41 1.11
N LYS A 242 23.23 29.40 0.72
CA LYS A 242 22.92 30.35 -0.36
C LYS A 242 22.64 29.64 -1.69
N LYS A 243 23.48 28.66 -2.05
CA LYS A 243 23.29 27.84 -3.27
C LYS A 243 22.01 26.99 -3.22
N ARG A 244 21.66 26.42 -2.06
CA ARG A 244 20.47 25.56 -1.89
C ARG A 244 19.16 26.32 -2.10
N TYR A 245 19.06 27.54 -1.57
CA TYR A 245 17.79 28.30 -1.60
C TYR A 245 17.71 29.30 -2.76
N GLY A 246 18.85 29.73 -3.31
CA GLY A 246 18.89 30.55 -4.54
C GLY A 246 17.98 31.78 -4.45
N ASN A 247 17.05 31.90 -5.39
CA ASN A 247 16.09 33.01 -5.46
C ASN A 247 15.10 33.06 -4.28
N ASN A 248 14.99 32.00 -3.48
CA ASN A 248 14.12 31.95 -2.31
C ASN A 248 14.87 32.19 -1.00
N LEU A 249 16.12 32.64 -1.06
CA LEU A 249 16.95 32.84 0.14
C LEU A 249 16.30 33.81 1.13
N ASP A 250 15.77 34.93 0.65
CA ASP A 250 15.20 35.96 1.53
C ASP A 250 13.98 35.42 2.30
N LYS A 251 13.10 34.71 1.60
CA LYS A 251 11.92 34.06 2.21
C LYS A 251 12.31 32.96 3.20
N TYR A 252 13.37 32.21 2.91
CA TYR A 252 13.91 31.23 3.85
C TYR A 252 14.49 31.90 5.11
N LEU A 253 15.20 33.04 4.98
CA LEU A 253 15.73 33.78 6.12
C LEU A 253 14.62 34.43 6.96
N GLU A 254 13.53 34.89 6.32
CA GLU A 254 12.33 35.38 6.99
C GLU A 254 11.71 34.30 7.88
N ILE A 255 11.53 33.08 7.36
CA ILE A 255 11.04 31.95 8.15
C ILE A 255 11.97 31.62 9.32
N ILE A 256 13.30 31.73 9.14
CA ILE A 256 14.25 31.56 10.25
C ILE A 256 14.05 32.63 11.32
N ARG A 257 13.83 33.90 10.93
CA ARG A 257 13.55 34.99 11.87
C ARG A 257 12.28 34.72 12.67
N GLU A 258 11.23 34.22 12.02
CA GLU A 258 9.99 33.90 12.71
C GLU A 258 10.14 32.76 13.72
N ILE A 259 10.78 31.65 13.34
CA ILE A 259 10.85 30.44 14.18
C ILE A 259 11.94 30.57 15.26
N HIS A 260 13.12 31.10 14.90
CA HIS A 260 14.31 31.10 15.76
C HIS A 260 14.80 32.49 16.14
N GLY A 261 14.13 33.56 15.72
CA GLY A 261 14.60 34.94 15.88
C GLY A 261 14.97 35.31 17.30
N GLU A 262 14.11 34.97 18.27
CA GLU A 262 14.37 35.22 19.70
C GLU A 262 15.65 34.53 20.18
N LYS A 263 15.85 33.27 19.78
CA LYS A 263 17.07 32.55 20.14
C LYS A 263 18.30 33.15 19.47
N ILE A 264 18.20 33.52 18.19
CA ILE A 264 19.31 34.09 17.43
C ILE A 264 19.71 35.47 17.99
N LYS A 265 18.76 36.29 18.47
CA LYS A 265 19.06 37.58 19.12
C LYS A 265 20.03 37.43 20.30
N THR A 266 19.95 36.32 21.05
CA THR A 266 20.89 36.04 22.16
C THR A 266 22.35 35.90 21.71
N TRP A 267 22.60 35.70 20.41
CA TRP A 267 23.94 35.56 19.84
C TRP A 267 24.61 36.86 19.41
N GLN A 268 23.93 38.01 19.52
CA GLN A 268 24.44 39.31 19.07
C GLN A 268 25.82 39.67 19.62
N ASN A 269 26.04 39.39 20.91
CA ASN A 269 27.27 39.67 21.63
C ASN A 269 27.97 38.39 22.12
N SER A 270 27.73 37.26 21.44
CA SER A 270 28.36 35.98 21.82
C SER A 270 29.86 36.00 21.57
N THR A 271 30.65 35.43 22.49
CA THR A 271 32.08 35.22 22.33
C THR A 271 32.40 34.16 21.27
N ASN A 272 31.41 33.34 20.89
CA ASN A 272 31.55 32.34 19.84
C ASN A 272 31.40 32.98 18.45
N LYS A 273 32.53 33.07 17.71
CA LYS A 273 32.59 33.64 16.35
C LYS A 273 31.55 33.05 15.38
N ASN A 274 31.11 31.80 15.55
CA ASN A 274 30.12 31.19 14.65
C ASN A 274 28.69 31.65 14.97
N GLU A 275 28.38 31.87 16.24
CA GLU A 275 27.10 32.42 16.70
C GLU A 275 26.95 33.87 16.25
N GLU A 276 28.00 34.68 16.42
CA GLU A 276 28.04 36.06 15.96
C GLU A 276 27.87 36.16 14.42
N LYS A 277 28.52 35.27 13.67
CA LYS A 277 28.33 35.16 12.22
C LYS A 277 26.90 34.80 11.85
N ALA A 278 26.30 33.84 12.54
CA ALA A 278 24.92 33.43 12.30
C ALA A 278 23.93 34.57 12.57
N TYR A 279 24.13 35.31 13.67
CA TYR A 279 23.36 36.52 14.01
C TYR A 279 23.43 37.55 12.88
N LYS A 280 24.64 37.92 12.42
CA LYS A 280 24.83 38.93 11.36
C LYS A 280 24.19 38.55 10.02
N LYS A 281 23.99 37.26 9.72
CA LYS A 281 23.28 36.82 8.50
C LYS A 281 21.78 37.03 8.58
N ILE A 282 21.22 36.92 9.78
CA ILE A 282 19.80 37.05 10.01
C ILE A 282 19.42 38.50 10.32
N PHE A 283 20.24 39.24 11.06
CA PHE A 283 20.04 40.65 11.38
C PHE A 283 21.23 41.48 10.86
N PRO A 284 21.30 41.76 9.55
CA PRO A 284 22.35 42.62 8.99
C PRO A 284 22.18 44.06 9.51
N LYS A 285 23.31 44.76 9.71
CA LYS A 285 23.34 46.12 10.31
C LYS A 285 22.57 47.20 9.52
N ASP A 286 22.25 46.92 8.25
CA ASP A 286 21.57 47.85 7.33
C ASP A 286 20.12 47.44 7.00
N ALA A 287 19.51 46.53 7.78
CA ALA A 287 18.10 46.23 7.61
C ALA A 287 17.28 47.48 8.01
N PRO A 288 16.37 48.00 7.15
CA PRO A 288 15.52 49.11 7.54
C PRO A 288 14.78 48.70 8.82
N ALA A 289 14.94 49.51 9.86
CA ALA A 289 14.22 49.33 11.11
C ALA A 289 12.75 49.16 10.76
N ASN A 290 12.22 47.96 10.99
CA ASN A 290 10.80 47.71 10.85
C ASN A 290 10.13 48.69 11.81
N ARG A 291 9.48 49.72 11.25
CA ARG A 291 8.67 50.65 12.02
C ARG A 291 7.58 49.77 12.63
N GLY A 292 7.69 49.53 13.93
CA GLY A 292 6.62 48.93 14.69
C GLY A 292 5.36 49.74 14.40
N GLY A 293 4.32 49.05 13.95
CA GLY A 293 2.96 49.54 14.07
C GLY A 293 2.69 49.74 15.56
N ALA A 294 2.85 50.98 16.00
CA ALA A 294 2.08 51.54 17.09
C ALA A 294 0.99 52.35 16.41
N GLU A 295 -0.19 51.74 16.29
CA GLU A 295 -1.53 52.31 16.41
C GLU A 295 -2.56 51.18 16.36
#